data_AF-A0A940HQ39-F1
#
_entry.id   AF-A0A940HQ39-F1
#
_cell.length_a   1.000
_cell.length_b   1.000
_cell.length_c   1.000
_cell.angle_alpha   90.00
_cell.angle_beta   90.00
_cell.angle_gamma   90.00
#
_symmetry.space_group_name_H-M   'P 1'
#
loop_
_entity.id
_entity.type
_entity.pdbx_description
1 polymer ?
#
loop_
_entity_poly.entity_id
_entity_poly.type
_entity_poly.pdbx_seq_one_letter_code
_entity_poly.pdbx_strand_id
1 'polypeptide(L)'
;RMIGEIKYRNLDKDPSSISVTDRTVIGDVNPNYTFGITNYFRYQNFDLSVFVNGVQGNDIINMNTRFNANLGTGKNVTEEMLNGAWAEGKDNSLSTGPKAMRQFWRNMLFSRRFIEDGSFVRIKNLTIGYNFPQGMIRSIKNMRIAFGVNNLYTFTNYSGFDPEVNSYGDNPAMFGVDLGGYPNARTYTLTFRCGF
;
A
#
# COMPACT_ATOMS: atom_id res chain seq x y z
N ARG A 1 3.11 -23.16 -27.40
CA ARG A 1 2.86 -22.06 -26.43
C ARG A 1 1.78 -21.15 -27.00
N MET A 2 0.75 -20.80 -26.23
CA MET A 2 -0.29 -19.87 -26.67
C MET A 2 0.20 -18.41 -26.62
N ILE A 3 -0.17 -17.61 -27.61
CA ILE A 3 0.13 -16.17 -27.68
C ILE A 3 -0.74 -15.42 -26.65
N GLY A 4 -0.16 -14.37 -26.05
CA GLY A 4 -0.84 -13.51 -25.07
C GLY A 4 -0.93 -14.12 -23.67
N GLU A 5 -0.20 -15.20 -23.37
CA GLU A 5 -0.16 -15.82 -22.04
C GLU A 5 1.13 -15.45 -21.27
N ILE A 6 1.07 -15.58 -19.94
CA ILE A 6 2.21 -15.33 -19.05
C ILE A 6 3.33 -16.34 -19.32
N LYS A 7 4.55 -15.83 -19.42
CA LYS A 7 5.77 -16.63 -19.55
C LYS A 7 6.47 -16.70 -18.21
N TYR A 8 6.71 -17.91 -17.74
CA TYR A 8 7.54 -18.18 -16.57
C TYR A 8 8.97 -18.46 -17.02
N ARG A 9 9.93 -17.99 -16.22
CA ARG A 9 11.35 -18.22 -16.47
C ARG A 9 11.68 -19.65 -16.09
N ASN A 10 12.33 -20.36 -17.01
CA ASN A 10 12.95 -21.65 -16.74
C ASN A 10 14.31 -21.39 -16.06
N LEU A 11 14.47 -21.87 -14.83
CA LEU A 11 15.67 -21.70 -14.00
C LEU A 11 16.55 -22.95 -13.99
N ASP A 12 15.98 -24.14 -14.14
CA ASP A 12 16.72 -25.41 -14.13
C ASP A 12 17.25 -25.83 -15.53
N LYS A 13 16.89 -25.07 -16.56
CA LYS A 13 17.22 -25.27 -17.98
C LYS A 13 16.64 -26.57 -18.57
N ASP A 14 15.58 -27.14 -18.00
CA ASP A 14 14.88 -28.28 -18.60
C ASP A 14 14.21 -27.86 -19.92
N PRO A 15 14.62 -28.42 -21.08
CA PRO A 15 14.04 -28.04 -22.37
C PRO A 15 12.56 -28.41 -22.51
N SER A 16 12.03 -29.28 -21.65
CA SER A 16 10.73 -29.93 -21.83
C SER A 16 9.61 -29.35 -20.97
N SER A 17 9.91 -28.72 -19.83
CA SER A 17 8.87 -28.31 -18.87
C SER A 17 9.21 -27.06 -18.05
N ILE A 18 8.16 -26.45 -17.49
CA ILE A 18 8.28 -25.57 -16.32
C ILE A 18 7.72 -26.37 -15.15
N SER A 19 8.53 -26.55 -14.11
CA SER A 19 8.27 -27.50 -13.03
C SER A 19 8.48 -26.86 -11.65
N VAL A 20 8.27 -27.63 -10.58
CA VAL A 20 8.52 -27.20 -9.20
C VAL A 20 9.99 -26.87 -8.93
N THR A 21 10.90 -27.42 -9.72
CA THR A 21 12.35 -27.16 -9.71
C THR A 21 12.71 -25.75 -10.16
N ASP A 22 11.81 -25.05 -10.88
CA ASP A 22 11.97 -23.65 -11.28
C ASP A 22 11.61 -22.64 -10.18
N ARG A 23 11.25 -23.09 -8.98
CA ARG A 23 10.89 -22.21 -7.86
C ARG A 23 12.13 -21.64 -7.20
N THR A 24 12.07 -20.36 -6.86
CA THR A 24 13.12 -19.66 -6.12
C THR A 24 12.51 -18.64 -5.16
N VAL A 25 13.34 -18.07 -4.28
CA VAL A 25 12.93 -16.95 -3.43
C VAL A 25 12.75 -15.72 -4.32
N ILE A 26 11.57 -15.13 -4.30
CA ILE A 26 11.16 -14.07 -5.22
C ILE A 26 10.86 -12.73 -4.54
N GLY A 27 10.92 -12.67 -3.21
CA GLY A 27 10.77 -11.44 -2.42
C GLY A 27 11.05 -11.68 -0.94
N ASP A 28 11.16 -10.59 -0.18
CA ASP A 28 11.38 -10.58 1.27
C ASP A 28 10.45 -9.58 1.95
N VAL A 29 9.60 -10.07 2.86
CA VAL A 29 8.63 -9.24 3.59
C VAL A 29 9.27 -8.49 4.76
N ASN A 30 10.52 -8.83 5.12
CA ASN A 30 11.22 -8.19 6.22
C ASN A 30 11.80 -6.85 5.74
N PRO A 31 11.49 -5.73 6.43
CA PRO A 31 12.06 -4.45 6.06
C PRO A 31 13.56 -4.39 6.39
N ASN A 32 14.32 -3.70 5.54
CA ASN A 32 15.72 -3.40 5.82
C ASN A 32 15.86 -2.49 7.04
N TYR A 33 14.96 -1.51 7.16
CA TYR A 33 14.84 -0.65 8.33
C TYR A 33 13.46 -0.01 8.42
N THR A 34 13.12 0.39 9.64
CA THR A 34 11.94 1.20 9.95
C THR A 34 12.39 2.46 10.68
N PHE A 35 11.66 3.56 10.52
CA PHE A 35 11.99 4.81 11.17
C PHE A 35 10.75 5.61 11.56
N GLY A 36 10.93 6.50 12.54
CA GLY A 36 9.90 7.44 12.98
C GLY A 36 10.56 8.69 13.52
N ILE A 37 10.07 9.85 13.10
CA ILE A 37 10.58 11.15 13.54
C ILE A 37 9.40 12.02 13.95
N THR A 38 9.47 12.53 15.18
CA THR A 38 8.52 13.52 15.69
C THR A 38 9.17 14.88 15.71
N ASN A 39 8.58 15.85 15.02
CA ASN A 39 9.06 17.22 14.94
C ASN A 39 8.10 18.14 15.71
N TYR A 40 8.66 18.92 16.62
CA TYR A 40 7.92 19.92 17.39
C TYR A 40 8.47 21.30 17.09
N PHE A 41 7.61 22.16 16.58
CA PHE A 41 7.92 23.57 16.32
C PHE A 41 7.03 24.43 17.21
N ARG A 42 7.61 25.48 17.79
CA ARG A 42 6.87 26.50 18.53
C ARG A 42 7.34 27.86 18.08
N TYR A 43 6.38 28.73 17.78
CA TYR A 43 6.65 30.11 17.45
C TYR A 43 5.57 30.98 18.08
N GLN A 44 5.98 31.78 19.07
CA GLN A 44 5.06 32.57 19.90
C GLN A 44 3.92 31.69 20.46
N ASN A 45 2.68 32.07 20.18
CA ASN A 45 1.47 31.40 20.61
C ASN A 45 1.10 30.18 19.73
N PHE A 46 1.80 29.96 18.62
CA PHE A 46 1.58 28.82 17.73
C PHE A 46 2.49 27.64 18.08
N ASP A 47 1.94 26.44 17.94
CA ASP A 47 2.71 25.21 17.96
C ASP A 47 2.28 24.28 16.82
N LEU A 48 3.25 23.49 16.35
CA LEU A 48 3.10 22.52 15.29
C LEU A 48 3.79 21.23 15.73
N SER A 49 3.07 20.12 15.63
CA SER A 49 3.57 18.77 15.86
C SER A 49 3.38 17.95 14.60
N VAL A 50 4.46 17.40 14.06
CA VAL A 50 4.42 16.51 12.88
C VAL A 50 5.06 15.18 13.25
N PHE A 51 4.35 14.09 13.05
CA PHE A 51 4.87 12.74 13.17
C PHE A 51 4.93 12.08 11.80
N VAL A 52 6.14 11.68 11.40
CA VAL A 52 6.41 10.95 10.16
C VAL A 52 6.97 9.58 10.53
N ASN A 53 6.44 8.52 9.93
CA ASN A 53 6.99 7.17 10.04
C ASN A 53 7.22 6.56 8.66
N GLY A 54 8.08 5.57 8.58
CA GLY A 54 8.33 4.87 7.32
C GLY A 54 8.95 3.49 7.51
N VAL A 55 8.84 2.72 6.45
CA VAL A 55 9.37 1.36 6.31
C VAL A 55 10.04 1.29 4.94
N GLN A 56 11.25 0.73 4.88
CA GLN A 56 11.99 0.61 3.62
C GLN A 56 12.45 -0.81 3.37
N GLY A 57 12.27 -1.27 2.12
CA GLY A 57 12.87 -2.49 1.58
C GLY A 57 12.10 -3.77 1.82
N ASN A 58 10.87 -3.67 2.34
CA ASN A 58 9.97 -4.82 2.41
C ASN A 58 9.20 -4.99 1.11
N ASP A 59 8.94 -6.23 0.74
CA ASP A 59 8.04 -6.61 -0.33
C ASP A 59 6.65 -6.94 0.21
N ILE A 60 5.61 -6.66 -0.58
CA ILE A 60 4.22 -7.01 -0.30
C ILE A 60 3.72 -7.96 -1.37
N ILE A 61 3.06 -9.03 -0.94
CA ILE A 61 2.33 -9.93 -1.82
C ILE A 61 0.90 -9.40 -1.98
N ASN A 62 0.64 -8.76 -3.12
CA ASN A 62 -0.68 -8.25 -3.46
C ASN A 62 -1.56 -9.38 -4.04
N MET A 63 -2.32 -10.06 -3.19
CA MET A 63 -3.23 -11.11 -3.64
C MET A 63 -4.45 -10.55 -4.36
N ASN A 64 -4.81 -9.28 -4.16
CA ASN A 64 -5.93 -8.64 -4.87
C ASN A 64 -5.70 -8.65 -6.39
N THR A 65 -4.47 -8.35 -6.83
CA THR A 65 -4.11 -8.43 -8.25
C THR A 65 -4.27 -9.85 -8.78
N ARG A 66 -3.93 -10.89 -8.00
CA ARG A 66 -4.12 -12.30 -8.39
C ARG A 66 -5.60 -12.68 -8.51
N PHE A 67 -6.45 -12.26 -7.58
CA PHE A 67 -7.89 -12.52 -7.64
C PHE A 67 -8.56 -11.80 -8.81
N ASN A 68 -8.09 -10.59 -9.14
CA ASN A 68 -8.63 -9.78 -10.24
C ASN A 68 -7.97 -10.06 -11.60
N ALA A 69 -6.85 -10.78 -11.64
CA ALA A 69 -6.10 -11.05 -12.89
C ALA A 69 -6.77 -12.07 -13.81
N ASN A 70 -7.76 -12.84 -13.33
CA ASN A 70 -8.43 -13.84 -14.16
C ASN A 70 -9.57 -13.24 -15.00
N LEU A 71 -9.16 -12.57 -16.09
CA LEU A 71 -10.03 -12.01 -17.13
C LEU A 71 -10.81 -13.13 -17.83
N GLY A 72 -12.08 -13.32 -17.45
CA GLY A 72 -12.95 -14.35 -18.04
C GLY A 72 -13.96 -15.03 -17.11
N THR A 73 -13.88 -14.77 -15.81
CA THR A 73 -14.68 -15.48 -14.79
C THR A 73 -16.03 -14.83 -14.46
N GLY A 74 -16.42 -13.77 -15.17
CA GLY A 74 -17.65 -13.00 -14.90
C GLY A 74 -17.58 -12.11 -13.67
N LYS A 75 -16.42 -12.07 -13.00
CA LYS A 75 -16.13 -11.16 -11.88
C LYS A 75 -15.72 -9.79 -12.38
N ASN A 76 -15.89 -8.78 -11.54
CA ASN A 76 -15.31 -7.47 -11.80
C ASN A 76 -13.78 -7.58 -11.77
N VAL A 77 -13.10 -6.76 -12.57
CA VAL A 77 -11.65 -6.72 -12.68
C VAL A 77 -11.17 -5.28 -12.50
N THR A 78 -9.91 -5.11 -12.10
CA THR A 78 -9.33 -3.77 -11.98
C THR A 78 -9.15 -3.15 -13.37
N GLU A 79 -9.30 -1.84 -13.46
CA GLU A 79 -9.09 -1.09 -14.69
C GLU A 79 -7.66 -1.30 -15.23
N GLU A 80 -6.67 -1.33 -14.35
CA GLU A 80 -5.27 -1.61 -14.70
C GLU A 80 -5.11 -2.96 -15.41
N MET A 81 -5.77 -4.02 -14.91
CA MET A 81 -5.69 -5.34 -15.53
C MET A 81 -6.39 -5.37 -16.89
N LEU A 82 -7.52 -4.67 -17.03
CA LEU A 82 -8.25 -4.58 -18.29
C LEU A 82 -7.46 -3.83 -19.36
N ASN A 83 -6.90 -2.67 -19.00
CA ASN A 83 -6.13 -1.82 -19.91
C ASN A 83 -4.76 -2.43 -20.24
N GLY A 84 -4.16 -3.16 -19.31
CA GLY A 84 -2.89 -3.85 -19.49
C GLY A 84 -3.01 -5.19 -20.23
N ALA A 85 -4.21 -5.69 -20.49
CA ALA A 85 -4.42 -7.00 -21.11
C ALA A 85 -3.89 -7.06 -22.55
N TRP A 86 -3.26 -8.19 -22.89
CA TRP A 86 -2.89 -8.46 -24.28
C TRP A 86 -4.13 -8.55 -25.18
N ALA A 87 -4.09 -7.92 -26.34
CA ALA A 87 -5.16 -7.94 -27.33
C ALA A 87 -4.62 -8.17 -28.75
N GLU A 88 -5.28 -9.06 -29.48
CA GLU A 88 -4.95 -9.33 -30.88
C GLU A 88 -5.18 -8.08 -31.75
N GLY A 89 -4.23 -7.77 -32.63
CA GLY A 89 -4.31 -6.60 -33.52
C GLY A 89 -3.98 -5.25 -32.88
N LYS A 90 -3.53 -5.21 -31.62
CA LYS A 90 -3.07 -3.98 -30.95
C LYS A 90 -1.55 -3.95 -30.76
N ASP A 91 -1.00 -2.78 -30.48
CA ASP A 91 0.35 -2.68 -29.89
C ASP A 91 0.31 -3.24 -28.47
N ASN A 92 1.08 -4.30 -28.25
CA ASN A 92 1.16 -5.02 -26.98
C ASN A 92 2.52 -4.83 -26.29
N SER A 93 3.34 -3.88 -26.75
CA SER A 93 4.68 -3.62 -26.21
C SER A 93 4.69 -3.27 -24.71
N LEU A 94 3.61 -2.64 -24.24
CA LEU A 94 3.40 -2.24 -22.83
C LEU A 94 2.35 -3.11 -22.10
N SER A 95 1.88 -4.21 -22.71
CA SER A 95 0.88 -5.06 -22.08
C SER A 95 1.46 -5.72 -20.83
N THR A 96 0.86 -5.40 -19.68
CA THR A 96 1.24 -6.00 -18.41
C THR A 96 0.46 -7.27 -18.13
N GLY A 97 -0.72 -7.50 -18.71
CA GLY A 97 -1.63 -8.62 -18.38
C GLY A 97 -1.77 -9.69 -19.48
N PRO A 98 -2.21 -10.91 -19.12
CA PRO A 98 -2.53 -11.92 -20.12
C PRO A 98 -3.76 -11.50 -20.93
N LYS A 99 -3.96 -12.13 -22.09
CA LYS A 99 -5.14 -11.90 -22.92
C LYS A 99 -6.42 -12.21 -22.17
N ALA A 100 -7.51 -11.52 -22.47
CA ALA A 100 -8.82 -11.93 -21.96
C ALA A 100 -9.20 -13.30 -22.55
N MET A 101 -9.64 -14.26 -21.72
CA MET A 101 -10.10 -15.56 -22.21
C MET A 101 -11.31 -16.05 -21.41
N ARG A 102 -12.36 -16.47 -22.09
CA ARG A 102 -13.57 -17.03 -21.44
C ARG A 102 -13.38 -18.51 -21.15
N GLN A 103 -12.45 -18.89 -20.27
CA GLN A 103 -12.29 -20.28 -19.85
C GLN A 103 -11.85 -20.43 -18.39
N PHE A 104 -12.41 -21.44 -17.72
CA PHE A 104 -12.22 -21.70 -16.29
C PHE A 104 -10.87 -22.36 -15.94
N TRP A 105 -10.08 -22.78 -16.93
CA TRP A 105 -8.88 -23.61 -16.73
C TRP A 105 -7.56 -22.82 -16.67
N ARG A 106 -7.57 -21.48 -16.81
CA ARG A 106 -6.35 -20.67 -16.71
C ARG A 106 -5.79 -20.78 -15.30
N ASN A 107 -4.64 -21.43 -15.16
CA ASN A 107 -3.91 -21.47 -13.90
C ASN A 107 -2.79 -20.44 -13.91
N MET A 108 -2.98 -19.33 -13.18
CA MET A 108 -1.91 -18.37 -12.92
C MET A 108 -1.09 -18.87 -11.73
N LEU A 109 0.10 -19.38 -12.04
CA LEU A 109 1.08 -19.76 -11.03
C LEU A 109 1.55 -18.51 -10.28
N PHE A 110 1.77 -18.67 -8.98
CA PHE A 110 2.34 -17.63 -8.13
C PHE A 110 3.75 -17.28 -8.63
N SER A 111 4.02 -15.98 -8.77
CA SER A 111 5.28 -15.46 -9.28
C SER A 111 5.50 -14.03 -8.81
N ARG A 112 6.68 -13.48 -9.10
CA ARG A 112 7.08 -12.10 -8.78
C ARG A 112 6.09 -11.03 -9.29
N ARG A 113 5.22 -11.35 -10.25
CA ARG A 113 4.14 -10.48 -10.71
C ARG A 113 3.27 -9.94 -9.57
N PHE A 114 3.03 -10.75 -8.54
CA PHE A 114 2.16 -10.40 -7.42
C PHE A 114 2.93 -9.77 -6.26
N ILE A 115 4.21 -9.48 -6.46
CA ILE A 115 5.11 -8.92 -5.45
C ILE A 115 5.39 -7.47 -5.84
N GLU A 116 5.13 -6.57 -4.91
CA GLU A 116 5.30 -5.13 -5.07
C GLU A 116 6.17 -4.56 -3.95
N ASP A 117 6.81 -3.42 -4.22
CA ASP A 117 7.59 -2.70 -3.21
C ASP A 117 6.64 -2.14 -2.14
N GLY A 118 6.78 -2.63 -0.92
CA GLY A 118 6.02 -2.20 0.25
C GLY A 118 6.63 -1.03 0.99
N SER A 119 7.71 -0.45 0.47
CA SER A 119 8.34 0.72 1.06
C SER A 119 7.38 1.91 1.08
N PHE A 120 7.36 2.63 2.20
CA PHE A 120 6.55 3.82 2.33
C PHE A 120 7.09 4.82 3.35
N VAL A 121 6.69 6.08 3.17
CA VAL A 121 6.83 7.14 4.16
C VAL A 121 5.45 7.76 4.38
N ARG A 122 5.03 7.92 5.64
CA ARG A 122 3.71 8.40 6.01
C ARG A 122 3.81 9.56 6.97
N ILE A 123 3.07 10.63 6.69
CA ILE A 123 2.78 11.69 7.67
C ILE A 123 1.58 11.21 8.48
N LYS A 124 1.85 10.55 9.61
CA LYS A 124 0.84 9.87 10.42
C LYS A 124 0.05 10.83 11.30
N ASN A 125 0.68 11.87 11.82
CA ASN A 125 -0.02 12.92 12.55
C ASN A 125 0.51 14.31 12.19
N LEU A 126 -0.41 15.24 11.97
CA LEU A 126 -0.12 16.66 11.85
C LEU A 126 -1.06 17.39 12.80
N THR A 127 -0.54 18.12 13.78
CA THR A 127 -1.34 18.95 14.68
C THR A 127 -0.81 20.37 14.71
N ILE A 128 -1.67 21.34 14.44
CA ILE A 128 -1.38 22.77 14.56
C ILE A 128 -2.25 23.33 15.68
N GLY A 129 -1.63 24.00 16.63
CA GLY A 129 -2.27 24.63 17.78
C GLY A 129 -2.01 26.12 17.86
N TYR A 130 -2.97 26.85 18.38
CA TYR A 130 -2.81 28.22 18.83
C TYR A 130 -3.27 28.34 20.29
N ASN A 131 -2.37 28.85 21.13
CA ASN A 131 -2.60 29.08 22.54
C ASN A 131 -2.89 30.56 22.74
N PHE A 132 -4.10 30.91 23.20
CA PHE A 132 -4.45 32.30 23.39
C PHE A 132 -3.64 32.91 24.54
N PRO A 133 -3.27 34.21 24.45
CA PRO A 133 -2.61 34.91 25.54
C PRO A 133 -3.42 34.82 26.85
N GLN A 134 -2.72 34.62 27.96
CA GLN A 134 -3.36 34.59 29.28
C GLN A 134 -3.92 35.97 29.63
N GLY A 135 -5.02 35.99 30.39
CA GLY A 135 -5.64 37.23 30.88
C GLY A 135 -6.55 37.95 29.88
N MET A 136 -6.75 37.40 28.67
CA MET A 136 -7.70 37.94 27.69
C MET A 136 -9.15 37.91 28.21
N ILE A 137 -9.49 36.92 29.05
CA ILE A 137 -10.78 36.82 29.75
C ILE A 137 -10.48 36.53 31.23
N ARG A 138 -11.01 37.35 32.14
CA ARG A 138 -10.69 37.30 33.58
C ARG A 138 -11.02 35.97 34.26
N SER A 139 -12.02 35.25 33.73
CA SER A 139 -12.49 33.95 34.25
C SER A 139 -11.85 32.73 33.57
N ILE A 140 -10.94 32.91 32.60
CA ILE A 140 -10.32 31.81 31.84
C ILE A 140 -8.80 31.90 31.99
N LYS A 141 -8.19 30.87 32.58
CA LYS A 141 -6.75 30.77 32.79
C LYS A 141 -6.00 30.37 31.53
N ASN A 142 -6.57 29.47 30.72
CA ASN A 142 -5.98 29.05 29.47
C ASN A 142 -7.05 28.74 28.42
N MET A 143 -6.72 29.04 27.17
CA MET A 143 -7.56 28.70 26.02
C MET A 143 -6.65 28.27 24.87
N ARG A 144 -7.04 27.21 24.17
CA ARG A 144 -6.32 26.68 23.03
C ARG A 144 -7.29 26.15 21.98
N ILE A 145 -7.03 26.48 20.73
CA ILE A 145 -7.64 25.83 19.59
C ILE A 145 -6.57 25.02 18.85
N ALA A 146 -6.90 23.80 18.43
CA ALA A 146 -5.98 22.97 17.67
C ALA A 146 -6.72 22.23 16.56
N PHE A 147 -6.07 22.13 15.41
CA PHE A 147 -6.51 21.32 14.28
C PHE A 147 -5.52 20.18 14.09
N GLY A 148 -6.01 18.95 14.13
CA GLY A 148 -5.23 17.73 13.98
C GLY A 148 -5.70 16.93 12.77
N VAL A 149 -4.77 16.31 12.07
CA VAL A 149 -5.02 15.34 11.01
C VAL A 149 -4.28 14.04 11.32
N ASN A 150 -4.99 12.92 11.30
CA ASN A 150 -4.39 11.58 11.36
C ASN A 150 -4.39 10.95 9.97
N ASN A 151 -3.33 10.22 9.63
CA ASN A 151 -3.11 9.62 8.30
C ASN A 151 -3.21 10.65 7.17
N LEU A 152 -2.44 11.74 7.30
CA LEU A 152 -2.49 12.86 6.37
C LEU A 152 -2.12 12.42 4.94
N TYR A 153 -1.00 11.72 4.78
CA TYR A 153 -0.56 11.25 3.48
C TYR A 153 0.46 10.11 3.58
N THR A 154 0.44 9.19 2.61
CA THR A 154 1.39 8.07 2.48
C THR A 154 2.04 8.14 1.11
N PHE A 155 3.36 8.27 1.08
CA PHE A 155 4.20 8.15 -0.10
C PHE A 155 4.60 6.68 -0.27
N THR A 156 4.16 6.03 -1.35
CA THR A 156 4.49 4.64 -1.65
C THR A 156 4.34 4.38 -3.16
N ASN A 157 5.03 3.35 -3.66
CA ASN A 157 4.84 2.84 -5.03
C ASN A 157 3.90 1.64 -5.06
N TYR A 158 3.39 1.20 -3.90
CA TYR A 158 2.43 0.11 -3.80
C TYR A 158 1.12 0.47 -4.51
N SER A 159 0.61 -0.41 -5.37
CA SER A 159 -0.62 -0.18 -6.15
C SER A 159 -1.91 -0.37 -5.34
N GLY A 160 -1.83 -1.04 -4.19
CA GLY A 160 -2.96 -1.23 -3.27
C GLY A 160 -3.27 0.01 -2.43
N PHE A 161 -4.24 -0.12 -1.52
CA PHE A 161 -4.72 1.02 -0.73
C PHE A 161 -3.77 1.46 0.39
N ASP A 162 -3.13 0.51 1.06
CA ASP A 162 -2.24 0.77 2.19
C ASP A 162 -1.04 -0.18 2.09
N PRO A 163 0.21 0.31 2.13
CA PRO A 163 1.40 -0.55 2.14
C PRO A 163 1.67 -1.17 3.52
N GLU A 164 1.01 -0.71 4.59
CA GLU A 164 1.10 -1.28 5.95
C GLU A 164 0.06 -2.41 6.13
N VAL A 165 0.03 -3.35 5.18
CA VAL A 165 -0.95 -4.44 5.12
C VAL A 165 -0.49 -5.68 5.88
N ASN A 166 -1.42 -6.19 6.69
CA ASN A 166 -1.35 -7.53 7.26
C ASN A 166 -2.77 -8.11 7.30
N SER A 167 -3.18 -8.76 6.21
CA SER A 167 -4.52 -9.38 6.13
C SER A 167 -4.67 -10.62 7.02
N TYR A 168 -3.56 -11.11 7.60
CA TYR A 168 -3.51 -12.31 8.44
C TYR A 168 -2.84 -11.98 9.78
N GLY A 169 -3.39 -10.99 10.50
CA GLY A 169 -2.82 -10.37 11.70
C GLY A 169 -2.28 -11.33 12.78
N ASP A 170 -2.81 -12.55 12.86
CA ASP A 170 -2.41 -13.57 13.85
C ASP A 170 -1.35 -14.56 13.34
N ASN A 171 -0.99 -14.51 12.04
CA ASN A 171 -0.03 -15.42 11.44
C ASN A 171 1.25 -14.68 10.99
N PRO A 172 2.34 -14.73 11.76
CA PRO A 172 3.59 -14.06 11.41
C PRO A 172 4.21 -14.59 10.10
N ALA A 173 3.87 -15.81 9.66
CA ALA A 173 4.32 -16.35 8.38
C ALA A 173 3.58 -15.77 7.16
N MET A 174 2.49 -15.02 7.39
CA MET A 174 1.69 -14.36 6.34
C MET A 174 1.77 -12.83 6.42
N PHE A 175 2.76 -12.31 7.14
CA PHE A 175 3.09 -10.90 7.15
C PHE A 175 3.39 -10.41 5.72
N GLY A 176 2.92 -9.21 5.36
CA GLY A 176 3.11 -8.65 4.01
C GLY A 176 2.19 -9.24 2.94
N VAL A 177 1.18 -10.05 3.28
CA VAL A 177 0.13 -10.47 2.35
C VAL A 177 -1.05 -9.50 2.42
N ASP A 178 -1.39 -8.88 1.29
CA ASP A 178 -2.60 -8.07 1.12
C ASP A 178 -3.69 -8.88 0.42
N LEU A 179 -4.75 -9.16 1.18
CA LEU A 179 -6.00 -9.75 0.72
C LEU A 179 -7.18 -8.85 1.07
N GLY A 180 -7.17 -7.63 0.56
CA GLY A 180 -8.26 -6.68 0.70
C GLY A 180 -8.24 -5.97 2.04
N GLY A 181 -7.05 -5.69 2.57
CA GLY A 181 -6.89 -4.87 3.76
C GLY A 181 -7.50 -3.48 3.54
N TYR A 182 -8.37 -3.05 4.45
CA TYR A 182 -8.90 -1.69 4.39
C TYR A 182 -7.84 -0.69 4.86
N PRO A 183 -7.67 0.45 4.16
CA PRO A 183 -6.71 1.45 4.56
C PRO A 183 -7.12 2.14 5.85
N ASN A 184 -6.13 2.67 6.55
CA ASN A 184 -6.39 3.55 7.69
C ASN A 184 -7.10 4.82 7.24
N ALA A 185 -8.24 5.13 7.86
CA ALA A 185 -9.01 6.32 7.53
C ALA A 185 -8.24 7.61 7.89
N ARG A 186 -8.33 8.61 7.01
CA ARG A 186 -7.87 9.97 7.31
C ARG A 186 -8.90 10.66 8.18
N THR A 187 -8.49 11.13 9.36
CA THR A 187 -9.39 11.82 10.30
C THR A 187 -8.94 13.25 10.51
N TYR A 188 -9.90 14.16 10.58
CA TYR A 188 -9.69 15.58 10.87
C TYR A 188 -10.37 15.90 12.21
N THR A 189 -9.62 16.50 13.12
CA THR A 189 -10.08 16.79 14.49
C THR A 189 -9.86 18.26 14.79
N LEU A 190 -10.94 18.97 15.11
CA LEU A 190 -10.86 20.29 15.71
C LEU A 190 -11.03 20.15 17.23
N THR A 191 -10.04 20.61 17.99
CA THR A 191 -10.05 20.57 19.46
C THR A 191 -10.08 21.98 20.00
N PHE A 192 -11.03 22.24 20.90
CA PHE A 192 -11.07 23.43 21.73
C PHE A 192 -10.83 23.03 23.18
N ARG A 193 -9.88 23.68 23.85
CA ARG A 193 -9.56 23.46 25.27
C ARG A 193 -9.67 24.79 26.01
N CYS A 194 -10.45 24.80 27.08
CA CYS A 194 -10.63 25.96 27.95
C CYS A 194 -10.46 25.52 29.41
N GLY A 195 -9.60 26.21 30.15
CA GLY A 195 -9.36 26.01 31.59
C GLY A 195 -9.79 27.24 32.39
N PHE A 196 -10.58 27.01 33.44
CA PHE A 196 -11.15 28.03 34.33
C PHE A 196 -10.31 28.20 35.61
#